data_AF-A0A3N5PCL4-F1
#
_entry.id   AF-A0A3N5PCL4-F1
#
_cell.length_a   1.000
_cell.length_b   1.000
_cell.length_c   1.000
_cell.angle_alpha   90.00
_cell.angle_beta   90.00
_cell.angle_gamma   90.00
#
_symmetry.space_group_name_H-M   'P 1'
#
loop_
_entity.id
_entity.type
_entity.pdbx_description
1 polymer ?
#
loop_
_entity_poly.entity_id
_entity_poly.type
_entity_poly.pdbx_seq_one_letter_code
_entity_poly.pdbx_strand_id
1 'polypeptide(L)'
;MKKLSKLDSASAIAIRDCMGAKKNEKILVITDEIKREIGISLHENAVRLGFESLLVEMKSGKINGEEPSDIVADLMQKYNVVFCPTAKSL
;
A
#
# COMPACT_ATOMS: atom_id res chain seq x y z
N MET A 1 -19.91 7.72 -10.20
CA MET A 1 -19.08 7.26 -9.07
C MET A 1 -19.12 5.74 -9.05
N LYS A 2 -17.96 5.07 -8.96
CA LYS A 2 -17.86 3.60 -8.94
C LYS A 2 -18.46 3.07 -7.63
N LYS A 3 -19.21 1.97 -7.68
CA LYS A 3 -19.80 1.34 -6.47
C LYS A 3 -18.67 0.73 -5.63
N LEU A 4 -18.66 1.01 -4.32
CA LEU A 4 -17.68 0.46 -3.39
C LEU A 4 -17.81 -1.07 -3.32
N SER A 5 -16.69 -1.76 -3.53
CA SER A 5 -16.57 -3.22 -3.40
C SER A 5 -16.28 -3.62 -1.95
N LYS A 6 -16.31 -4.94 -1.67
CA LYS A 6 -15.85 -5.47 -0.37
C LYS A 6 -14.37 -5.16 -0.13
N LEU A 7 -13.56 -5.16 -1.18
CA LEU A 7 -12.14 -4.85 -1.09
C LEU A 7 -11.92 -3.37 -0.76
N ASP A 8 -12.72 -2.45 -1.31
CA ASP A 8 -12.66 -1.03 -0.95
C ASP A 8 -12.92 -0.80 0.54
N SER A 9 -13.96 -1.45 1.08
CA SER A 9 -14.28 -1.37 2.50
C SER A 9 -13.14 -1.94 3.37
N ALA A 10 -12.56 -3.08 2.97
CA ALA A 10 -11.43 -3.67 3.68
C ALA A 10 -10.20 -2.76 3.65
N SER A 11 -9.90 -2.13 2.51
CA SER A 11 -8.81 -1.16 2.36
C SER A 11 -9.01 0.06 3.26
N ALA A 12 -10.22 0.61 3.31
CA ALA A 12 -10.52 1.74 4.19
C ALA A 12 -10.35 1.38 5.69
N ILE A 13 -10.77 0.18 6.09
CA ILE A 13 -10.56 -0.35 7.45
C ILE A 13 -9.06 -0.51 7.74
N ALA A 14 -8.30 -1.11 6.82
CA ALA A 14 -6.87 -1.31 6.99
C ALA A 14 -6.13 0.03 7.20
N ILE A 15 -6.50 1.06 6.44
CA ILE A 15 -5.90 2.39 6.54
C ILE A 15 -6.27 3.10 7.84
N ARG A 16 -7.58 3.18 8.14
CA ARG A 16 -8.08 3.98 9.26
C ARG A 16 -7.97 3.27 10.60
N ASP A 17 -8.31 1.98 10.63
CA ASP A 17 -8.52 1.24 11.88
C ASP A 17 -7.31 0.36 12.22
N CYS A 18 -6.70 -0.31 11.24
CA CYS A 18 -5.53 -1.16 11.50
C CYS A 18 -4.25 -0.35 11.64
N MET A 19 -3.96 0.52 10.67
CA MET A 19 -2.77 1.37 10.70
C MET A 19 -2.97 2.66 11.51
N GLY A 20 -4.21 3.07 11.77
CA GLY A 20 -4.49 4.28 12.54
C GLY A 20 -4.00 5.57 11.87
N ALA A 21 -3.97 5.59 10.52
CA ALA A 21 -3.35 6.67 9.77
C ALA A 21 -3.97 8.04 10.09
N LYS A 22 -3.12 9.05 10.32
CA LYS A 22 -3.52 10.40 10.73
C LYS A 22 -3.51 11.36 9.53
N LYS A 23 -4.36 12.39 9.55
CA LYS A 23 -4.58 13.32 8.40
C LYS A 23 -3.32 13.91 7.73
N ASN A 24 -2.19 14.01 8.42
CA ASN A 24 -0.95 14.60 7.89
C ASN A 24 0.12 13.54 7.53
N GLU A 25 -0.21 12.26 7.66
CA GLU A 25 0.68 11.15 7.34
C GLU A 25 0.59 10.81 5.85
N LYS A 26 1.73 10.45 5.28
CA LYS A 26 1.85 9.99 3.90
C LYS A 26 1.81 8.47 3.84
N ILE A 27 1.07 7.93 2.87
CA ILE A 27 0.88 6.49 2.68
C ILE A 27 1.61 6.01 1.43
N LEU A 28 2.57 5.12 1.60
CA LEU A 28 3.18 4.38 0.50
C LEU A 28 2.52 3.01 0.37
N VAL A 29 2.18 2.62 -0.85
CA VAL A 29 1.72 1.27 -1.16
C VAL A 29 2.73 0.63 -2.10
N ILE A 30 3.36 -0.46 -1.68
CA ILE A 30 4.29 -1.27 -2.47
C ILE A 30 3.59 -2.57 -2.80
N THR A 31 3.43 -2.86 -4.09
CA THR A 31 2.79 -4.09 -4.54
C THR A 31 3.65 -4.81 -5.55
N ASP A 32 3.27 -6.04 -5.85
CA ASP A 32 3.81 -6.81 -6.96
C ASP A 32 2.73 -7.14 -7.99
N GLU A 33 3.14 -7.68 -9.13
CA GLU A 33 2.25 -8.03 -10.22
C GLU A 33 1.16 -9.05 -9.82
N ILE A 34 1.37 -9.80 -8.73
CA ILE A 34 0.47 -10.86 -8.24
C ILE A 34 -0.62 -10.25 -7.34
N LYS A 35 -0.27 -9.25 -6.53
CA LYS A 35 -1.17 -8.60 -5.55
C LYS A 35 -1.61 -7.20 -5.97
N ARG A 36 -1.34 -6.80 -7.22
CA ARG A 36 -1.68 -5.51 -7.83
C ARG A 36 -3.09 -5.02 -7.50
N GLU A 37 -4.11 -5.87 -7.58
CA GLU A 37 -5.50 -5.47 -7.30
C GLU A 37 -5.67 -4.92 -5.87
N ILE A 38 -5.00 -5.54 -4.89
CA ILE A 38 -5.01 -5.11 -3.49
C ILE A 38 -4.25 -3.79 -3.36
N GLY A 39 -3.07 -3.68 -3.98
CA GLY A 39 -2.27 -2.46 -3.99
C GLY A 39 -3.04 -1.26 -4.55
N ILE A 40 -3.69 -1.43 -5.70
CA ILE A 40 -4.53 -0.39 -6.31
C ILE A 40 -5.69 -0.01 -5.38
N SER A 41 -6.36 -1.00 -4.78
CA SER A 41 -7.48 -0.70 -3.87
C SER A 41 -7.04 0.10 -2.64
N LEU A 42 -5.90 -0.26 -2.03
CA LEU A 42 -5.35 0.50 -0.90
C LEU A 42 -4.99 1.93 -1.29
N HIS A 43 -4.30 2.10 -2.42
CA HIS A 43 -3.92 3.43 -2.92
C HIS A 43 -5.15 4.30 -3.22
N GLU A 44 -6.12 3.79 -3.98
CA GLU A 44 -7.33 4.54 -4.31
C GLU A 44 -8.12 4.92 -3.05
N ASN A 45 -8.24 4.03 -2.08
CA ASN A 45 -8.98 4.34 -0.84
C ASN A 45 -8.20 5.28 0.09
N ALA A 46 -6.86 5.23 0.11
CA ALA A 46 -6.05 6.23 0.78
C ALA A 46 -6.29 7.63 0.19
N VAL A 47 -6.29 7.77 -1.14
CA VAL A 47 -6.60 9.03 -1.81
C VAL A 47 -8.03 9.48 -1.52
N ARG A 48 -9.03 8.57 -1.58
CA ARG A 48 -10.43 8.88 -1.26
C ARG A 48 -10.62 9.36 0.18
N LEU A 49 -9.81 8.87 1.12
CA LEU A 49 -9.82 9.29 2.52
C LEU A 49 -9.04 10.60 2.76
N GLY A 50 -8.39 11.15 1.73
CA GLY A 50 -7.70 12.45 1.76
C GLY A 50 -6.21 12.38 2.12
N PHE A 51 -5.59 11.19 2.09
CA PHE A 51 -4.16 11.05 2.31
C PHE A 51 -3.36 11.31 1.04
N GLU A 52 -2.15 11.85 1.18
CA GLU A 52 -1.14 11.80 0.12
C GLU A 52 -0.68 10.34 0.00
N SER A 53 -0.94 9.72 -1.15
CA SER A 53 -0.59 8.33 -1.40
C SER A 53 0.21 8.14 -2.67
N LEU A 54 1.19 7.26 -2.63
CA LEU A 54 1.96 6.81 -3.78
C LEU A 54 1.86 5.29 -3.90
N LEU A 55 1.63 4.79 -5.11
CA LEU A 55 1.68 3.36 -5.42
C LEU A 55 2.97 3.07 -6.20
N VAL A 56 3.73 2.10 -5.73
CA VAL A 56 4.90 1.54 -6.41
C VAL A 56 4.65 0.07 -6.67
N GLU A 57 4.85 -0.34 -7.90
CA GLU A 57 4.86 -1.74 -8.27
C GLU A 57 6.28 -2.21 -8.54
N MET A 58 6.66 -3.33 -7.92
CA MET A 58 7.94 -3.99 -8.13
C MET A 58 7.72 -5.47 -8.48
N LYS A 59 8.74 -6.14 -9.01
CA LYS A 59 8.66 -7.58 -9.23
C LYS A 59 8.54 -8.32 -7.90
N SER A 60 7.77 -9.40 -7.88
CA SER A 60 7.68 -10.26 -6.71
C SER A 60 9.07 -10.82 -6.31
N GLY A 61 9.33 -10.88 -5.00
CA GLY A 61 10.54 -11.48 -4.46
C GLY A 61 10.60 -12.99 -4.70
N LYS A 62 11.80 -13.57 -4.64
CA LYS A 62 11.98 -15.02 -4.79
C LYS A 62 11.68 -15.75 -3.50
N ILE A 63 12.01 -15.15 -2.36
CA ILE A 63 11.80 -15.68 -1.02
C ILE A 63 11.09 -14.67 -0.10
N ASN A 64 10.58 -15.14 1.05
CA ASN A 64 10.03 -14.26 2.08
C ASN A 64 11.17 -13.55 2.82
N GLY A 65 10.97 -12.28 3.16
CA GLY A 65 11.96 -11.42 3.81
C GLY A 65 13.07 -10.96 2.88
N GLU A 66 12.89 -11.11 1.55
CA GLU A 66 13.80 -10.53 0.57
C GLU A 66 13.65 -9.01 0.58
N GLU A 67 14.74 -8.29 0.85
CA GLU A 67 14.71 -6.83 0.86
C GLU A 67 14.37 -6.28 -0.54
N PRO A 68 13.59 -5.18 -0.61
CA PRO A 68 13.34 -4.53 -1.88
C PRO A 68 14.62 -3.84 -2.40
N SER A 69 14.62 -3.40 -3.66
CA SER A 69 15.74 -2.60 -4.19
C SER A 69 15.99 -1.34 -3.35
N ASP A 70 17.24 -0.87 -3.27
CA ASP A 70 17.63 0.33 -2.53
C ASP A 70 16.71 1.54 -2.80
N ILE A 71 16.30 1.74 -4.06
CA ILE A 71 15.39 2.83 -4.45
C ILE A 71 14.04 2.76 -3.71
N VAL A 72 13.50 1.56 -3.56
CA VAL A 72 12.22 1.32 -2.86
C VAL A 72 12.43 1.41 -1.36
N ALA A 73 13.53 0.87 -0.82
CA ALA A 73 13.87 0.98 0.59
C ALA A 73 14.04 2.44 1.04
N ASP A 74 14.74 3.25 0.24
CA ASP A 74 14.90 4.70 0.47
C ASP A 74 13.57 5.44 0.39
N LEU A 75 12.67 5.00 -0.49
CA LEU A 75 11.34 5.57 -0.61
C LEU A 75 10.50 5.24 0.63
N MET A 76 10.55 4.02 1.15
CA MET A 76 9.82 3.61 2.36
C MET A 76 10.13 4.53 3.55
N GLN A 77 11.37 4.97 3.69
CA GLN A 77 11.79 5.88 4.77
C GLN A 77 11.17 7.29 4.68
N LYS A 78 10.65 7.68 3.52
CA LYS A 78 10.05 9.02 3.29
C LYS A 78 8.56 9.08 3.60
N TYR A 79 7.95 7.95 3.97
CA TYR A 79 6.52 7.82 4.25
C TYR A 79 6.29 7.37 5.68
N ASN A 80 5.09 7.67 6.20
CA ASN A 80 4.75 7.39 7.59
C ASN A 80 4.09 6.02 7.74
N VAL A 81 3.30 5.63 6.74
CA VAL A 81 2.59 4.35 6.68
C VAL A 81 2.96 3.68 5.38
N VAL A 82 3.41 2.42 5.46
CA VAL A 82 3.77 1.62 4.30
C VAL A 82 2.93 0.35 4.30
N PHE A 83 2.19 0.15 3.21
CA PHE A 83 1.53 -1.12 2.92
C PHE A 83 2.36 -1.90 1.92
N CYS A 84 2.63 -3.18 2.20
CA CYS A 84 3.35 -4.08 1.31
C CYS A 84 2.49 -5.28 0.89
N PRO A 85 1.37 -5.10 0.16
CA PRO A 85 0.64 -6.21 -0.43
C PRO A 85 1.47 -6.85 -1.55
N THR A 86 2.34 -7.79 -1.16
CA THR A 86 3.22 -8.58 -2.03
C THR A 86 2.96 -10.08 -1.78
N ALA A 87 3.23 -10.92 -2.78
CA ALA A 87 3.03 -12.37 -2.67
C ALA A 87 4.05 -13.03 -1.72
N LYS A 88 5.25 -12.44 -1.61
CA LYS A 88 6.24 -12.77 -0.58
C LYS A 88 6.23 -11.68 0.47
N SER A 89 6.42 -12.06 1.73
CA SER A 89 6.60 -11.09 2.81
C SER A 89 7.81 -10.23 2.50
N LEU A 90 7.64 -8.91 2.60
CA LEU A 90 8.70 -7.93 2.55
C LEU A 90 9.19 -7.66 3.97
#